data_AF-A0A7V1CKX9-F1
#
_entry.id   AF-A0A7V1CKX9-F1
#
_cell.length_a   1.000
_cell.length_b   1.000
_cell.length_c   1.000
_cell.angle_alpha   90.00
_cell.angle_beta   90.00
_cell.angle_gamma   90.00
#
_symmetry.space_group_name_H-M   'P 1'
#
loop_
_entity.id
_entity.type
_entity.pdbx_description
1 polymer ?
#
loop_
_entity_poly.entity_id
_entity_poly.type
_entity_poly.pdbx_seq_one_letter_code
_entity_poly.pdbx_strand_id
1 'polypeptide(L)'
;LRQTKDGMIDNPAVSAWAAMAFASANVDPKSVKRAKGVKKNKRRSLMDYLQEYSQTNLNRNWLRKNRKAAKPLATDYARQIMAVYAARQNPRSHGGVNLVTELGRFYNNGQFGSTGLMNDDIFAIIAYRAGQVSPGDRKFRRAISFVLKNQHADGGFSYNTSARSKSDIDTTAAAIQALVLARKSGVRTASNNSLYVAIQRAYDFLLSRQQASGGFGYNSKFSRSNSQSTAWAMQAIASFKGSKSVRNMKSSAGLNPMSFQASLQSKNGGFRLDTTTGSRVWETASAIPALLNKPWLIRYRSALSINASKKLLKKGQRVKIFGRIANGAKGIVTIRYKKGRGQWKTARRIRVNGSTYGATIRLNSVNRYVFSAKIGSAKSRAMVINSK
;
A
#
# COMPACT_ATOMS: atom_id res chain seq x y z
N LEU A 1 -4.31 11.27 12.29
CA LEU A 1 -2.86 10.93 12.37
C LEU A 1 -2.07 12.21 12.62
N ARG A 2 -1.30 12.30 13.70
CA ARG A 2 -0.49 13.49 14.03
C ARG A 2 0.97 13.25 13.66
N GLN A 3 1.58 14.22 12.98
CA GLN A 3 2.97 14.13 12.52
C GLN A 3 3.86 15.05 13.37
N THR A 4 5.07 14.58 13.70
CA THR A 4 6.13 15.34 14.36
C THR A 4 6.86 16.26 13.36
N LYS A 5 7.82 17.07 13.84
CA LYS A 5 8.53 18.07 13.00
C LYS A 5 9.43 17.43 11.94
N ASP A 6 9.98 16.27 12.23
CA ASP A 6 10.86 15.46 11.36
C ASP A 6 10.08 14.64 10.31
N GLY A 7 8.76 14.54 10.44
CA GLY A 7 7.90 13.84 9.50
C GLY A 7 7.40 12.47 10.00
N MET A 8 7.86 12.02 11.16
CA MET A 8 7.40 10.78 11.80
C MET A 8 5.93 10.87 12.21
N ILE A 9 5.25 9.73 12.16
CA ILE A 9 3.95 9.51 12.80
C ILE A 9 4.14 8.38 13.80
N ASP A 10 4.15 8.73 15.08
CA ASP A 10 4.32 7.82 16.24
C ASP A 10 5.68 7.12 16.30
N ASN A 11 5.97 6.19 15.40
CA ASN A 11 7.25 5.48 15.30
C ASN A 11 7.50 5.01 13.84
N PRO A 12 8.66 4.40 13.50
CA PRO A 12 8.92 3.95 12.13
C PRO A 12 7.87 3.01 11.56
N ALA A 13 7.37 2.09 12.39
CA ALA A 13 6.36 1.12 11.99
C ALA A 13 5.05 1.80 11.62
N VAL A 14 4.51 2.58 12.55
CA VAL A 14 3.25 3.30 12.39
C VAL A 14 3.34 4.29 11.23
N SER A 15 4.51 4.93 11.02
CA SER A 15 4.75 5.84 9.90
C SER A 15 4.56 5.15 8.55
N ALA A 16 5.05 3.92 8.40
CA ALA A 16 4.88 3.14 7.18
C ALA A 16 3.41 2.73 6.94
N TRP A 17 2.69 2.33 7.99
CA TRP A 17 1.24 2.05 7.91
C TRP A 17 0.43 3.31 7.61
N ALA A 18 0.77 4.43 8.22
CA ALA A 18 0.17 5.72 7.92
C ALA A 18 0.38 6.12 6.45
N ALA A 19 1.55 5.85 5.86
CA ALA A 19 1.79 6.11 4.44
C ALA A 19 0.84 5.30 3.55
N MET A 20 0.61 4.03 3.89
CA MET A 20 -0.38 3.19 3.20
C MET A 20 -1.82 3.68 3.41
N ALA A 21 -2.16 4.15 4.61
CA ALA A 21 -3.46 4.74 4.93
C ALA A 21 -3.72 6.04 4.14
N PHE A 22 -2.75 6.95 4.07
CA PHE A 22 -2.86 8.15 3.23
C PHE A 22 -3.01 7.78 1.76
N ALA A 23 -2.18 6.85 1.27
CA ALA A 23 -2.27 6.39 -0.12
C ALA A 23 -3.63 5.74 -0.43
N SER A 24 -4.22 5.00 0.51
CA SER A 24 -5.57 4.45 0.38
C SER A 24 -6.63 5.55 0.32
N ALA A 25 -6.45 6.65 1.05
CA ALA A 25 -7.28 7.85 0.91
C ALA A 25 -6.95 8.71 -0.34
N ASN A 26 -6.10 8.22 -1.26
CA ASN A 26 -5.57 8.96 -2.41
C ASN A 26 -4.81 10.26 -2.05
N VAL A 27 -4.30 10.35 -0.82
CA VAL A 27 -3.39 11.40 -0.38
C VAL A 27 -1.96 10.94 -0.68
N ASP A 28 -1.18 11.75 -1.41
CA ASP A 28 0.24 11.46 -1.64
C ASP A 28 0.99 11.54 -0.29
N PRO A 29 1.60 10.45 0.20
CA PRO A 29 2.35 10.48 1.46
C PRO A 29 3.48 11.53 1.48
N LYS A 30 4.03 11.90 0.31
CA LYS A 30 5.04 12.97 0.19
C LYS A 30 4.48 14.37 0.45
N SER A 31 3.16 14.54 0.33
CA SER A 31 2.47 15.80 0.64
C SER A 31 2.12 15.97 2.11
N VAL A 32 2.17 14.89 2.89
CA VAL A 32 1.84 14.89 4.33
C VAL A 32 2.96 15.56 5.11
N LYS A 33 2.73 16.81 5.50
CA LYS A 33 3.69 17.68 6.20
C LYS A 33 3.02 18.41 7.36
N ARG A 34 3.68 18.47 8.52
CA ARG A 34 3.24 19.28 9.65
C ARG A 34 3.38 20.77 9.29
N ALA A 35 2.25 21.49 9.28
CA ALA A 35 2.24 22.92 9.02
C ALA A 35 2.39 23.78 10.28
N LYS A 36 1.64 23.44 11.34
CA LYS A 36 1.62 24.18 12.61
C LYS A 36 3.02 24.17 13.24
N GLY A 37 3.56 25.34 13.60
CA GLY A 37 4.85 25.47 14.29
C GLY A 37 6.09 25.00 13.51
N VAL A 38 6.04 24.99 12.17
CA VAL A 38 7.20 24.68 11.31
C VAL A 38 7.26 25.64 10.11
N LYS A 39 8.38 26.38 9.97
CA LYS A 39 8.65 27.28 8.84
C LYS A 39 8.55 26.50 7.52
N LYS A 40 7.96 27.09 6.48
CA LYS A 40 7.63 26.43 5.19
C LYS A 40 8.81 25.70 4.56
N ASN A 41 10.01 26.30 4.59
CA ASN A 41 11.25 25.74 4.05
C ASN A 41 11.86 24.61 4.91
N LYS A 42 11.43 24.45 6.17
CA LYS A 42 11.88 23.39 7.08
C LYS A 42 10.89 22.22 7.20
N ARG A 43 9.78 22.23 6.45
CA ARG A 43 8.73 21.19 6.54
C ARG A 43 9.17 19.88 5.88
N ARG A 44 9.43 18.88 6.72
CA ARG A 44 9.65 17.49 6.31
C ARG A 44 8.33 16.74 6.13
N SER A 45 8.29 15.87 5.13
CA SER A 45 7.17 14.98 4.85
C SER A 45 7.33 13.62 5.52
N LEU A 46 6.24 12.86 5.52
CA LEU A 46 6.25 11.47 5.95
C LEU A 46 7.25 10.64 5.15
N MET A 47 7.35 10.90 3.84
CA MET A 47 8.32 10.21 2.99
C MET A 47 9.75 10.68 3.20
N ASP A 48 9.99 11.92 3.64
CA ASP A 48 11.34 12.38 4.00
C ASP A 48 11.84 11.65 5.25
N TYR A 49 10.96 11.41 6.23
CA TYR A 49 11.27 10.60 7.42
C TYR A 49 11.54 9.14 7.04
N LEU A 50 10.64 8.52 6.27
CA LEU A 50 10.81 7.12 5.83
C LEU A 50 12.05 6.92 4.95
N GLN A 51 12.46 7.93 4.18
CA GLN A 51 13.72 7.91 3.43
C GLN A 51 14.94 7.88 4.36
N GLU A 52 14.97 8.73 5.38
CA GLU A 52 16.04 8.74 6.39
C GLU A 52 16.08 7.42 7.16
N TYR A 53 14.94 6.91 7.60
CA TYR A 53 14.86 5.60 8.25
C TYR A 53 15.45 4.47 7.38
N SER A 54 15.29 4.56 6.05
CA SER A 54 15.91 3.58 5.15
C SER A 54 17.43 3.73 5.10
N GLN A 55 17.94 4.97 5.15
CA GLN A 55 19.37 5.28 5.13
C GLN A 55 20.09 4.85 6.41
N THR A 56 19.44 4.96 7.55
CA THR A 56 20.06 4.67 8.85
C THR A 56 19.69 3.28 9.36
N ASN A 57 18.44 2.85 9.28
CA ASN A 57 18.01 1.63 9.96
C ASN A 57 17.90 0.41 9.04
N LEU A 58 17.90 0.61 7.73
CA LEU A 58 17.75 -0.47 6.73
C LEU A 58 18.93 -0.55 5.74
N ASN A 59 19.92 0.33 5.88
CA ASN A 59 21.12 0.33 5.04
C ASN A 59 22.22 -0.50 5.69
N ARG A 60 22.55 -1.64 5.10
CA ARG A 60 23.60 -2.55 5.60
C ARG A 60 24.95 -1.87 5.80
N ASN A 61 25.35 -0.96 4.92
CA ASN A 61 26.64 -0.26 5.05
C ASN A 61 26.65 0.69 6.24
N TRP A 62 25.53 1.37 6.48
CA TRP A 62 25.37 2.21 7.67
C TRP A 62 25.35 1.36 8.94
N LEU A 63 24.57 0.27 8.96
CA LEU A 63 24.45 -0.65 10.10
C LEU A 63 25.79 -1.29 10.47
N ARG A 64 26.63 -1.64 9.47
CA ARG A 64 27.98 -2.17 9.72
C ARG A 64 28.87 -1.17 10.47
N LYS A 65 28.72 0.12 10.20
CA LYS A 65 29.45 1.21 10.87
C LYS A 65 28.85 1.58 12.22
N ASN A 66 27.56 1.27 12.45
CA ASN A 66 26.81 1.64 13.64
C ASN A 66 26.33 0.39 14.39
N ARG A 67 27.28 -0.39 14.93
CA ARG A 67 27.02 -1.72 15.51
C ARG A 67 26.03 -1.73 16.69
N LYS A 68 25.81 -0.59 17.36
CA LYS A 68 24.83 -0.43 18.45
C LYS A 68 23.38 -0.26 17.95
N ALA A 69 23.17 -0.01 16.66
CA ALA A 69 21.83 0.11 16.11
C ALA A 69 21.08 -1.21 16.14
N ALA A 70 19.77 -1.16 16.40
CA ALA A 70 18.92 -2.32 16.37
C ALA A 70 18.99 -3.02 15.00
N LYS A 71 19.13 -4.36 15.03
CA LYS A 71 19.15 -5.15 13.80
C LYS A 71 17.73 -5.18 13.21
N PRO A 72 17.56 -4.83 11.93
CA PRO A 72 16.25 -4.87 11.30
C PRO A 72 15.77 -6.32 11.10
N LEU A 73 14.46 -6.51 11.17
CA LEU A 73 13.79 -7.77 10.83
C LEU A 73 13.41 -7.79 9.34
N ALA A 74 13.13 -8.99 8.80
CA ALA A 74 12.59 -9.14 7.45
C ALA A 74 11.30 -8.30 7.27
N THR A 75 10.45 -8.29 8.29
CA THR A 75 9.21 -7.51 8.34
C THR A 75 9.42 -5.99 8.34
N ASP A 76 10.55 -5.47 8.83
CA ASP A 76 10.86 -4.04 8.73
C ASP A 76 11.09 -3.63 7.27
N TYR A 77 11.88 -4.43 6.53
CA TYR A 77 12.06 -4.23 5.09
C TYR A 77 10.74 -4.40 4.33
N ALA A 78 9.98 -5.44 4.63
CA ALA A 78 8.72 -5.71 3.94
C ALA A 78 7.73 -4.55 4.08
N ARG A 79 7.52 -4.08 5.32
CA ARG A 79 6.65 -2.94 5.62
C ARG A 79 7.16 -1.66 4.96
N GLN A 80 8.47 -1.41 4.97
CA GLN A 80 9.06 -0.26 4.29
C GLN A 80 8.83 -0.29 2.77
N ILE A 81 9.02 -1.45 2.13
CA ILE A 81 8.77 -1.65 0.70
C ILE A 81 7.31 -1.33 0.36
N MET A 82 6.36 -1.79 1.20
CA MET A 82 4.93 -1.52 1.02
C MET A 82 4.62 -0.02 1.12
N ALA A 83 5.18 0.70 2.09
CA ALA A 83 4.99 2.14 2.25
C ALA A 83 5.58 2.94 1.06
N VAL A 84 6.79 2.61 0.63
CA VAL A 84 7.46 3.22 -0.53
C VAL A 84 6.65 2.99 -1.80
N TYR A 85 6.16 1.77 -2.00
CA TYR A 85 5.27 1.43 -3.11
C TYR A 85 3.97 2.23 -3.06
N ALA A 86 3.36 2.39 -1.88
CA ALA A 86 2.14 3.15 -1.69
C ALA A 86 2.31 4.63 -2.05
N ALA A 87 3.48 5.19 -1.75
CA ALA A 87 3.92 6.52 -2.16
C ALA A 87 4.40 6.62 -3.62
N ARG A 88 4.23 5.56 -4.42
CA ARG A 88 4.69 5.46 -5.82
C ARG A 88 6.18 5.76 -6.03
N GLN A 89 6.99 5.54 -5.00
CA GLN A 89 8.44 5.59 -5.09
C GLN A 89 8.97 4.19 -5.44
N ASN A 90 10.25 4.11 -5.83
CA ASN A 90 10.87 2.84 -6.21
C ASN A 90 11.52 2.17 -4.99
N PRO A 91 11.02 1.02 -4.50
CA PRO A 91 11.62 0.33 -3.36
C PRO A 91 13.03 -0.21 -3.61
N ARG A 92 13.48 -0.26 -4.87
CA ARG A 92 14.83 -0.70 -5.24
C ARG A 92 15.88 0.41 -5.16
N SER A 93 15.49 1.64 -4.86
CA SER A 93 16.41 2.79 -4.79
C SER A 93 15.95 3.85 -3.78
N HIS A 94 15.29 3.43 -2.70
CA HIS A 94 14.71 4.36 -1.73
C HIS A 94 15.74 4.70 -0.66
N GLY A 95 16.04 6.00 -0.48
CA GLY A 95 17.11 6.44 0.42
C GLY A 95 18.49 5.89 0.04
N GLY A 96 18.73 5.57 -1.24
CA GLY A 96 19.96 4.92 -1.68
C GLY A 96 20.05 3.43 -1.34
N VAL A 97 18.97 2.82 -0.85
CA VAL A 97 18.91 1.40 -0.48
C VAL A 97 18.00 0.64 -1.45
N ASN A 98 18.46 -0.53 -1.89
CA ASN A 98 17.64 -1.51 -2.59
C ASN A 98 16.94 -2.43 -1.58
N LEU A 99 15.84 -1.95 -1.01
CA LEU A 99 15.12 -2.63 0.07
C LEU A 99 14.68 -4.05 -0.32
N VAL A 100 14.33 -4.26 -1.60
CA VAL A 100 13.92 -5.58 -2.13
C VAL A 100 15.09 -6.57 -2.09
N THR A 101 16.30 -6.09 -2.40
CA THR A 101 17.51 -6.92 -2.32
C THR A 101 17.86 -7.24 -0.87
N GLU A 102 17.78 -6.24 0.02
CA GLU A 102 18.04 -6.43 1.45
C GLU A 102 17.04 -7.39 2.10
N LEU A 103 15.74 -7.29 1.81
CA LEU A 103 14.75 -8.30 2.20
C LEU A 103 15.13 -9.70 1.69
N GLY A 104 15.61 -9.79 0.44
CA GLY A 104 16.09 -11.04 -0.14
C GLY A 104 17.28 -11.68 0.58
N ARG A 105 17.98 -10.96 1.46
CA ARG A 105 19.07 -11.53 2.28
C ARG A 105 18.56 -12.27 3.51
N PHE A 106 17.31 -12.04 3.92
CA PHE A 106 16.66 -12.78 4.99
C PHE A 106 16.11 -14.13 4.52
N TYR A 107 16.22 -14.45 3.23
CA TYR A 107 15.81 -15.75 2.72
C TYR A 107 16.83 -16.82 3.12
N ASN A 108 16.36 -17.84 3.83
CA ASN A 108 17.15 -19.00 4.24
C ASN A 108 16.27 -20.27 4.19
N ASN A 109 16.78 -21.36 3.62
CA ASN A 109 16.15 -22.69 3.63
C ASN A 109 14.63 -22.72 3.35
N GLY A 110 14.18 -22.00 2.32
CA GLY A 110 12.78 -22.05 1.89
C GLY A 110 11.87 -20.96 2.45
N GLN A 111 12.32 -20.19 3.43
CA GLN A 111 11.54 -19.19 4.14
C GLN A 111 12.28 -17.85 4.30
N PHE A 112 11.59 -16.80 4.75
CA PHE A 112 12.16 -15.49 5.06
C PHE A 112 12.20 -15.24 6.56
N GLY A 113 13.25 -14.59 7.04
CA GLY A 113 13.32 -14.14 8.43
C GLY A 113 13.55 -15.30 9.40
N SER A 114 12.77 -15.35 10.48
CA SER A 114 12.95 -16.34 11.54
C SER A 114 12.30 -17.68 11.19
N THR A 115 12.99 -18.79 11.46
CA THR A 115 12.48 -20.14 11.18
C THR A 115 11.24 -20.53 11.98
N GLY A 116 11.00 -19.83 13.09
CA GLY A 116 9.83 -20.00 13.94
C GLY A 116 8.62 -19.18 13.49
N LEU A 117 8.73 -18.32 12.48
CA LEU A 117 7.69 -17.35 12.13
C LEU A 117 7.12 -17.61 10.74
N MET A 118 5.79 -17.53 10.64
CA MET A 118 5.09 -17.51 9.36
C MET A 118 4.95 -16.08 8.82
N ASN A 119 4.82 -15.14 9.76
CA ASN A 119 4.52 -13.75 9.47
C ASN A 119 5.55 -13.09 8.54
N ASP A 120 6.83 -13.45 8.66
CA ASP A 120 7.91 -12.91 7.83
C ASP A 120 7.72 -13.27 6.35
N ASP A 121 7.39 -14.53 6.02
CA ASP A 121 7.10 -14.98 4.66
C ASP A 121 5.84 -14.35 4.06
N ILE A 122 4.77 -14.23 4.85
CA ILE A 122 3.52 -13.59 4.42
C ILE A 122 3.80 -12.14 3.97
N PHE A 123 4.52 -11.38 4.79
CA PHE A 123 4.87 -10.00 4.44
C PHE A 123 5.94 -9.92 3.35
N ALA A 124 6.86 -10.88 3.27
CA ALA A 124 7.84 -10.96 2.19
C ALA A 124 7.15 -11.15 0.82
N ILE A 125 6.11 -11.98 0.74
CA ILE A 125 5.32 -12.17 -0.49
C ILE A 125 4.70 -10.84 -0.93
N ILE A 126 4.03 -10.12 -0.03
CA ILE A 126 3.40 -8.83 -0.33
C ILE A 126 4.45 -7.81 -0.78
N ALA A 127 5.56 -7.72 -0.05
CA ALA A 127 6.66 -6.82 -0.36
C ALA A 127 7.35 -7.15 -1.69
N TYR A 128 7.52 -8.42 -2.03
CA TYR A 128 8.08 -8.84 -3.31
C TYR A 128 7.19 -8.45 -4.49
N ARG A 129 5.87 -8.52 -4.32
CA ARG A 129 4.92 -7.97 -5.29
C ARG A 129 5.06 -6.46 -5.43
N ALA A 130 5.20 -5.73 -4.32
CA ALA A 130 5.45 -4.28 -4.34
C ALA A 130 6.79 -3.92 -5.01
N GLY A 131 7.82 -4.75 -4.78
CA GLY A 131 9.13 -4.67 -5.41
C GLY A 131 9.19 -5.13 -6.87
N GLN A 132 8.07 -5.57 -7.43
CA GLN A 132 7.94 -6.11 -8.79
C GLN A 132 8.93 -7.26 -9.05
N VAL A 133 9.13 -8.13 -8.06
CA VAL A 133 9.88 -9.38 -8.24
C VAL A 133 9.15 -10.28 -9.24
N SER A 134 9.89 -11.01 -10.07
CA SER A 134 9.31 -11.91 -11.08
C SER A 134 8.49 -13.02 -10.42
N PRO A 135 7.33 -13.43 -10.98
CA PRO A 135 6.61 -14.63 -10.55
C PRO A 135 7.44 -15.92 -10.62
N GLY A 136 8.46 -15.96 -11.49
CA GLY A 136 9.40 -17.09 -11.60
C GLY A 136 10.51 -17.11 -10.55
N ASP A 137 10.67 -16.05 -9.75
CA ASP A 137 11.71 -15.95 -8.73
C ASP A 137 11.61 -17.12 -7.73
N ARG A 138 12.76 -17.76 -7.44
CA ARG A 138 12.82 -18.94 -6.59
C ARG A 138 12.40 -18.63 -5.15
N LYS A 139 12.89 -17.53 -4.57
CA LYS A 139 12.60 -17.15 -3.18
C LYS A 139 11.12 -16.82 -3.03
N PHE A 140 10.56 -16.11 -4.01
CA PHE A 140 9.15 -15.78 -4.05
C PHE A 140 8.25 -17.02 -4.06
N ARG A 141 8.52 -17.98 -4.95
CA ARG A 141 7.75 -19.23 -5.05
C ARG A 141 7.88 -20.11 -3.81
N ARG A 142 9.08 -20.14 -3.20
CA ARG A 142 9.33 -20.93 -1.99
C ARG A 142 8.62 -20.36 -0.76
N ALA A 143 8.59 -19.04 -0.58
CA ALA A 143 7.80 -18.41 0.48
C ALA A 143 6.29 -18.71 0.33
N ILE A 144 5.76 -18.66 -0.90
CA ILE A 144 4.36 -19.04 -1.16
C ILE A 144 4.11 -20.51 -0.78
N SER A 145 5.02 -21.41 -1.18
CA SER A 145 4.90 -22.84 -0.85
C SER A 145 4.98 -23.08 0.66
N PHE A 146 5.85 -22.33 1.36
CA PHE A 146 5.99 -22.38 2.80
C PHE A 146 4.71 -21.95 3.51
N VAL A 147 4.12 -20.81 3.11
CA VAL A 147 2.82 -20.36 3.66
C VAL A 147 1.75 -21.42 3.42
N LEU A 148 1.61 -21.93 2.20
CA LEU A 148 0.61 -22.96 1.88
C LEU A 148 0.77 -24.24 2.73
N LYS A 149 2.01 -24.70 2.95
CA LYS A 149 2.29 -25.90 3.75
C LYS A 149 1.86 -25.77 5.22
N ASN A 150 1.85 -24.55 5.74
CA ASN A 150 1.53 -24.30 7.15
C ASN A 150 0.07 -23.82 7.35
N GLN A 151 -0.80 -23.96 6.35
CA GLN A 151 -2.24 -23.75 6.57
C GLN A 151 -2.80 -24.84 7.50
N HIS A 152 -3.58 -24.43 8.50
CA HIS A 152 -4.16 -25.36 9.45
C HIS A 152 -5.39 -26.10 8.90
N ALA A 153 -5.79 -27.17 9.59
CA ALA A 153 -6.97 -27.97 9.24
C ALA A 153 -8.28 -27.14 9.23
N ASP A 154 -8.37 -26.11 10.08
CA ASP A 154 -9.49 -25.17 10.12
C ASP A 154 -9.45 -24.11 9.01
N GLY A 155 -8.44 -24.15 8.14
CA GLY A 155 -8.23 -23.22 7.03
C GLY A 155 -7.49 -21.94 7.42
N GLY A 156 -7.31 -21.66 8.71
CA GLY A 156 -6.60 -20.47 9.18
C GLY A 156 -5.08 -20.62 9.18
N PHE A 157 -4.42 -19.54 9.62
CA PHE A 157 -2.98 -19.46 9.81
C PHE A 157 -2.65 -18.85 11.18
N SER A 158 -1.49 -19.19 11.73
CA SER A 158 -0.95 -18.61 12.96
C SER A 158 0.31 -17.77 12.72
N TYR A 159 0.59 -16.84 13.64
CA TYR A 159 1.79 -15.99 13.60
C TYR A 159 3.12 -16.77 13.48
N ASN A 160 3.23 -17.89 14.20
CA ASN A 160 4.41 -18.75 14.23
C ASN A 160 4.14 -20.12 13.58
N THR A 161 5.19 -20.92 13.40
CA THR A 161 5.17 -22.21 12.68
C THR A 161 4.95 -23.43 13.60
N SER A 162 4.70 -23.21 14.90
CA SER A 162 4.49 -24.30 15.85
C SER A 162 3.18 -25.03 15.54
N ALA A 163 3.22 -26.36 15.47
CA ALA A 163 2.03 -27.20 15.30
C ALA A 163 1.00 -27.03 16.45
N ARG A 164 1.41 -26.49 17.60
CA ARG A 164 0.52 -26.20 18.75
C ARG A 164 -0.18 -24.85 18.62
N SER A 165 0.29 -23.99 17.73
CA SER A 165 -0.31 -22.67 17.53
C SER A 165 -1.70 -22.79 16.92
N LYS A 166 -2.59 -21.91 17.35
CA LYS A 166 -3.95 -21.83 16.84
C LYS A 166 -4.05 -20.70 15.83
N SER A 167 -4.91 -20.90 14.85
CA SER A 167 -5.20 -19.90 13.83
C SER A 167 -5.70 -18.60 14.47
N ASP A 168 -5.25 -17.46 13.95
CA ASP A 168 -5.64 -16.12 14.40
C ASP A 168 -6.11 -15.25 13.23
N ILE A 169 -6.89 -14.21 13.52
CA ILE A 169 -7.54 -13.38 12.49
C ILE A 169 -6.52 -12.56 11.71
N ASP A 170 -5.56 -11.95 12.39
CA ASP A 170 -4.62 -11.02 11.76
C ASP A 170 -3.69 -11.76 10.79
N THR A 171 -3.13 -12.90 11.21
CA THR A 171 -2.25 -13.72 10.38
C THR A 171 -3.03 -14.34 9.22
N THR A 172 -4.24 -14.85 9.46
CA THR A 172 -5.09 -15.39 8.39
C THR A 172 -5.45 -14.33 7.36
N ALA A 173 -5.82 -13.12 7.81
CA ALA A 173 -6.12 -12.00 6.94
C ALA A 173 -4.90 -11.55 6.11
N ALA A 174 -3.71 -11.52 6.72
CA ALA A 174 -2.47 -11.20 6.02
C ALA A 174 -2.12 -12.28 4.98
N ALA A 175 -2.28 -13.56 5.32
CA ALA A 175 -2.05 -14.69 4.41
C ALA A 175 -2.99 -14.66 3.20
N ILE A 176 -4.29 -14.41 3.39
CA ILE A 176 -5.25 -14.24 2.29
C ILE A 176 -4.77 -13.16 1.31
N GLN A 177 -4.39 -11.99 1.82
CA GLN A 177 -3.93 -10.88 0.97
C GLN A 177 -2.64 -11.26 0.22
N ALA A 178 -1.69 -11.90 0.88
CA ALA A 178 -0.45 -12.38 0.27
C ALA A 178 -0.72 -13.38 -0.86
N LEU A 179 -1.53 -14.41 -0.60
CA LEU A 179 -1.85 -15.47 -1.56
C LEU A 179 -2.71 -14.97 -2.74
N VAL A 180 -3.64 -14.04 -2.50
CA VAL A 180 -4.39 -13.36 -3.57
C VAL A 180 -3.45 -12.60 -4.50
N LEU A 181 -2.45 -11.89 -3.95
CA LEU A 181 -1.47 -11.16 -4.74
C LEU A 181 -0.54 -12.12 -5.52
N ALA A 182 -0.16 -13.25 -4.92
CA ALA A 182 0.58 -14.31 -5.60
C ALA A 182 -0.22 -14.86 -6.79
N ARG A 183 -1.49 -15.24 -6.57
CA ARG A 183 -2.40 -15.73 -7.63
C ARG A 183 -2.54 -14.73 -8.77
N LYS A 184 -2.79 -13.45 -8.45
CA LYS A 184 -2.91 -12.37 -9.46
C LYS A 184 -1.61 -12.10 -10.22
N SER A 185 -0.47 -12.51 -9.69
CA SER A 185 0.82 -12.36 -10.38
C SER A 185 1.14 -13.48 -11.37
N GLY A 186 0.33 -14.54 -11.43
CA GLY A 186 0.55 -15.68 -12.32
C GLY A 186 1.59 -16.68 -11.81
N VAL A 187 1.92 -16.66 -10.51
CA VAL A 187 2.73 -17.73 -9.91
C VAL A 187 1.99 -19.05 -10.07
N ARG A 188 2.68 -20.04 -10.63
CA ARG A 188 2.20 -21.43 -10.73
C ARG A 188 2.73 -22.23 -9.56
N THR A 189 1.83 -22.76 -8.74
CA THR A 189 2.09 -23.85 -7.80
C THR A 189 1.84 -25.19 -8.52
N ALA A 190 2.18 -26.33 -7.90
CA ALA A 190 1.99 -27.67 -8.49
C ALA A 190 0.56 -27.88 -9.06
N SER A 191 -0.43 -27.19 -8.49
CA SER A 191 -1.70 -26.90 -9.14
C SER A 191 -2.15 -25.47 -8.79
N ASN A 192 -2.53 -24.63 -9.76
CA ASN A 192 -3.06 -23.28 -9.49
C ASN A 192 -4.30 -23.31 -8.57
N ASN A 193 -5.04 -24.43 -8.60
CA ASN A 193 -6.16 -24.69 -7.70
C ASN A 193 -5.73 -24.68 -6.22
N SER A 194 -4.49 -25.06 -5.89
CA SER A 194 -4.02 -25.06 -4.50
C SER A 194 -4.03 -23.65 -3.87
N LEU A 195 -3.66 -22.62 -4.64
CA LEU A 195 -3.73 -21.23 -4.16
C LEU A 195 -5.17 -20.81 -3.91
N TYR A 196 -6.07 -21.07 -4.87
CA TYR A 196 -7.49 -20.68 -4.71
C TYR A 196 -8.14 -21.42 -3.54
N VAL A 197 -7.94 -22.73 -3.42
CA VAL A 197 -8.49 -23.56 -2.34
C VAL A 197 -7.98 -23.09 -0.99
N ALA A 198 -6.67 -22.81 -0.86
CA ALA A 198 -6.12 -22.28 0.39
C ALA A 198 -6.72 -20.91 0.74
N ILE A 199 -6.84 -20.00 -0.22
CA ILE A 199 -7.48 -18.69 0.01
C ILE A 199 -8.95 -18.85 0.42
N GLN A 200 -9.69 -19.75 -0.23
CA GLN A 200 -11.10 -20.00 0.06
C GLN A 200 -11.28 -20.56 1.48
N ARG A 201 -10.50 -21.57 1.87
CA ARG A 201 -10.52 -22.12 3.24
C ARG A 201 -10.18 -21.08 4.31
N ALA A 202 -9.21 -20.22 4.05
CA ALA A 202 -8.85 -19.12 4.95
C ALA A 202 -9.95 -18.06 5.04
N TYR A 203 -10.62 -17.76 3.92
CA TYR A 203 -11.77 -16.89 3.91
C TYR A 203 -12.94 -17.48 4.72
N ASP A 204 -13.22 -18.78 4.58
CA ASP A 204 -14.26 -19.48 5.33
C ASP A 204 -13.94 -19.51 6.83
N PHE A 205 -12.66 -19.66 7.21
CA PHE A 205 -12.20 -19.44 8.58
C PHE A 205 -12.52 -18.04 9.07
N LEU A 206 -12.27 -16.98 8.29
CA LEU A 206 -12.66 -15.64 8.72
C LEU A 206 -14.17 -15.54 8.91
N LEU A 207 -14.99 -16.07 7.98
CA LEU A 207 -16.44 -16.04 8.10
C LEU A 207 -16.93 -16.71 9.39
N SER A 208 -16.38 -17.87 9.75
CA SER A 208 -16.78 -18.60 10.95
C SER A 208 -16.36 -17.94 12.27
N ARG A 209 -15.52 -16.88 12.20
CA ARG A 209 -15.03 -16.14 13.37
C ARG A 209 -15.66 -14.76 13.53
N GLN A 210 -16.60 -14.38 12.65
CA GLN A 210 -17.33 -13.13 12.82
C GLN A 210 -18.19 -13.17 14.08
N GLN A 211 -18.18 -12.09 14.85
CA GLN A 211 -18.95 -11.99 16.08
C GLN A 211 -20.27 -11.28 15.86
N ALA A 212 -21.19 -11.38 16.83
CA ALA A 212 -22.48 -10.70 16.80
C ALA A 212 -22.34 -9.19 16.56
N SER A 213 -21.30 -8.56 17.12
CA SER A 213 -20.93 -7.15 16.90
C SER A 213 -20.68 -6.78 15.42
N GLY A 214 -20.49 -7.77 14.55
CA GLY A 214 -20.04 -7.61 13.17
C GLY A 214 -18.51 -7.62 13.02
N GLY A 215 -17.76 -7.45 14.11
CA GLY A 215 -16.31 -7.39 14.15
C GLY A 215 -15.62 -8.74 14.39
N PHE A 216 -14.31 -8.68 14.57
CA PHE A 216 -13.43 -9.83 14.82
C PHE A 216 -12.50 -9.56 16.00
N GLY A 217 -12.36 -10.55 16.88
CA GLY A 217 -11.29 -10.59 17.88
C GLY A 217 -10.02 -11.22 17.31
N TYR A 218 -8.88 -11.05 17.97
CA TYR A 218 -7.60 -11.54 17.43
C TYR A 218 -7.55 -13.08 17.41
N ASN A 219 -7.86 -13.72 18.54
CA ASN A 219 -7.92 -15.18 18.68
C ASN A 219 -8.80 -15.55 19.89
N SER A 220 -8.82 -16.84 20.29
CA SER A 220 -9.63 -17.30 21.42
C SER A 220 -9.26 -16.67 22.77
N LYS A 221 -7.99 -16.29 22.99
CA LYS A 221 -7.54 -15.62 24.22
C LYS A 221 -7.88 -14.13 24.23
N PHE A 222 -7.74 -13.48 23.08
CA PHE A 222 -8.08 -12.07 22.87
C PHE A 222 -9.33 -11.98 22.00
N SER A 223 -10.42 -12.53 22.55
CA SER A 223 -11.64 -12.82 21.80
C SER A 223 -12.50 -11.59 21.55
N ARG A 224 -12.34 -10.48 22.28
CA ARG A 224 -13.17 -9.29 22.05
C ARG A 224 -12.91 -8.70 20.66
N SER A 225 -14.00 -8.40 19.94
CA SER A 225 -13.91 -7.66 18.68
C SER A 225 -13.10 -6.38 18.84
N ASN A 226 -12.16 -6.15 17.93
CA ASN A 226 -11.29 -4.98 17.97
C ASN A 226 -11.05 -4.40 16.57
N SER A 227 -10.63 -3.13 16.55
CA SER A 227 -10.40 -2.32 15.36
C SER A 227 -9.36 -2.90 14.41
N GLN A 228 -8.27 -3.44 14.95
CA GLN A 228 -7.14 -3.90 14.14
C GLN A 228 -7.49 -5.19 13.40
N SER A 229 -7.92 -6.22 14.13
CA SER A 229 -8.31 -7.51 13.57
C SER A 229 -9.46 -7.35 12.59
N THR A 230 -10.44 -6.51 12.92
CA THR A 230 -11.56 -6.21 12.01
C THR A 230 -11.08 -5.52 10.74
N ALA A 231 -10.23 -4.50 10.84
CA ALA A 231 -9.70 -3.80 9.69
C ALA A 231 -8.89 -4.72 8.75
N TRP A 232 -8.13 -5.67 9.29
CA TRP A 232 -7.36 -6.61 8.48
C TRP A 232 -8.26 -7.66 7.82
N ALA A 233 -9.22 -8.21 8.55
CA ALA A 233 -10.23 -9.13 8.00
C ALA A 233 -11.02 -8.49 6.85
N MET A 234 -11.47 -7.24 7.02
CA MET A 234 -12.15 -6.47 5.96
C MET A 234 -11.31 -6.36 4.69
N GLN A 235 -10.01 -6.04 4.83
CA GLN A 235 -9.10 -5.95 3.69
C GLN A 235 -8.88 -7.32 3.02
N ALA A 236 -8.75 -8.39 3.79
CA ALA A 236 -8.63 -9.75 3.27
C ALA A 236 -9.87 -10.16 2.45
N ILE A 237 -11.07 -9.96 3.01
CA ILE A 237 -12.36 -10.22 2.35
C ILE A 237 -12.46 -9.42 1.04
N ALA A 238 -12.19 -8.12 1.10
CA ALA A 238 -12.19 -7.25 -0.08
C ALA A 238 -11.16 -7.67 -1.14
N SER A 239 -10.00 -8.20 -0.73
CA SER A 239 -8.94 -8.64 -1.65
C SER A 239 -9.38 -9.84 -2.50
N PHE A 240 -10.14 -10.76 -1.89
CA PHE A 240 -10.51 -12.05 -2.48
C PHE A 240 -11.87 -11.98 -3.19
N LYS A 241 -12.92 -11.51 -2.51
CA LYS A 241 -14.30 -11.47 -3.02
C LYS A 241 -14.71 -10.09 -3.58
N GLY A 242 -13.82 -9.10 -3.50
CA GLY A 242 -14.04 -7.74 -4.02
C GLY A 242 -14.70 -6.79 -3.02
N SER A 243 -14.58 -5.48 -3.24
CA SER A 243 -14.91 -4.44 -2.25
C SER A 243 -16.37 -4.41 -1.77
N LYS A 244 -17.34 -4.96 -2.51
CA LYS A 244 -18.75 -5.02 -2.08
C LYS A 244 -19.00 -6.11 -1.03
N SER A 245 -18.17 -7.16 -1.00
CA SER A 245 -18.38 -8.33 -0.13
C SER A 245 -18.34 -8.00 1.37
N VAL A 246 -17.56 -7.00 1.78
CA VAL A 246 -17.46 -6.59 3.19
C VAL A 246 -18.80 -6.08 3.74
N ARG A 247 -19.62 -5.39 2.93
CA ARG A 247 -20.93 -4.88 3.40
C ARG A 247 -21.97 -5.99 3.54
N ASN A 248 -21.86 -6.98 2.67
CA ASN A 248 -22.80 -8.08 2.54
C ASN A 248 -22.55 -9.16 3.61
N MET A 249 -21.39 -9.14 4.26
CA MET A 249 -21.05 -10.04 5.35
C MET A 249 -21.76 -9.60 6.64
N LYS A 250 -22.87 -10.28 6.93
CA LYS A 250 -23.72 -9.99 8.08
C LYS A 250 -23.48 -11.00 9.19
N SER A 251 -23.31 -10.50 10.41
CA SER A 251 -23.33 -11.32 11.62
C SER A 251 -24.75 -11.82 11.90
N SER A 252 -24.88 -12.71 12.87
CA SER A 252 -26.19 -13.18 13.39
C SER A 252 -27.08 -12.03 13.89
N ALA A 253 -26.51 -10.89 14.31
CA ALA A 253 -27.24 -9.71 14.73
C ALA A 253 -27.50 -8.69 13.59
N GLY A 254 -27.25 -9.06 12.33
CA GLY A 254 -27.44 -8.17 11.17
C GLY A 254 -26.41 -7.03 11.03
N LEU A 255 -25.37 -7.00 11.88
CA LEU A 255 -24.25 -6.06 11.81
C LEU A 255 -23.20 -6.54 10.81
N ASN A 256 -22.34 -5.65 10.34
CA ASN A 256 -21.23 -6.02 9.45
C ASN A 256 -19.90 -5.42 9.94
N PRO A 257 -18.76 -5.86 9.38
CA PRO A 257 -17.45 -5.38 9.84
C PRO A 257 -17.28 -3.86 9.69
N MET A 258 -17.92 -3.25 8.68
CA MET A 258 -17.86 -1.79 8.52
C MET A 258 -18.63 -1.05 9.61
N SER A 259 -19.81 -1.53 10.03
CA SER A 259 -20.58 -0.89 11.09
C SER A 259 -19.85 -0.97 12.43
N PHE A 260 -19.24 -2.12 12.73
CA PHE A 260 -18.35 -2.27 13.88
C PHE A 260 -17.15 -1.31 13.80
N GLN A 261 -16.48 -1.27 12.66
CA GLN A 261 -15.31 -0.40 12.50
C GLN A 261 -15.70 1.08 12.66
N ALA A 262 -16.83 1.50 12.09
CA ALA A 262 -17.33 2.87 12.18
C ALA A 262 -17.72 3.26 13.61
N SER A 263 -18.25 2.33 14.42
CA SER A 263 -18.60 2.62 15.82
C SER A 263 -17.38 2.90 16.72
N LEU A 264 -16.16 2.56 16.27
CA LEU A 264 -14.92 2.83 16.98
C LEU A 264 -14.31 4.21 16.64
N GLN A 265 -14.94 4.99 15.75
CA GLN A 265 -14.47 6.33 15.42
C GLN A 265 -14.86 7.33 16.52
N SER A 266 -13.87 7.94 17.16
CA SER A 266 -14.08 9.01 18.14
C SER A 266 -14.42 10.35 17.47
N LYS A 267 -14.96 11.30 18.24
CA LYS A 267 -15.28 12.67 17.78
C LYS A 267 -14.11 13.40 17.10
N ASN A 268 -12.86 13.09 17.48
CA ASN A 268 -11.65 13.67 16.86
C ASN A 268 -11.25 13.02 15.52
N GLY A 269 -12.07 12.09 15.00
CA GLY A 269 -11.85 11.34 13.77
C GLY A 269 -10.88 10.16 13.88
N GLY A 270 -10.18 10.02 15.00
CA GLY A 270 -9.30 8.87 15.27
C GLY A 270 -10.09 7.64 15.72
N PHE A 271 -9.50 6.46 15.54
CA PHE A 271 -10.13 5.19 15.89
C PHE A 271 -9.56 4.63 17.19
N ARG A 272 -10.43 4.05 18.00
CA ARG A 272 -10.12 3.31 19.23
C ARG A 272 -9.70 1.87 18.88
N LEU A 273 -9.10 1.14 19.83
CA LEU A 273 -8.93 -0.32 19.69
C LEU A 273 -10.27 -1.03 19.85
N ASP A 274 -11.05 -0.57 20.81
CA ASP A 274 -12.33 -1.11 21.22
C ASP A 274 -13.17 -0.01 21.91
N THR A 275 -14.30 -0.37 22.50
CA THR A 275 -15.19 0.57 23.16
C THR A 275 -14.61 1.18 24.44
N THR A 276 -13.53 0.65 25.02
CA THR A 276 -12.98 1.08 26.33
C THR A 276 -11.73 1.97 26.20
N THR A 277 -11.09 2.01 25.03
CA THR A 277 -9.79 2.70 24.82
C THR A 277 -9.88 4.07 24.15
N GLY A 278 -8.95 4.98 24.43
CA GLY A 278 -8.84 6.24 23.67
C GLY A 278 -8.46 6.03 22.18
N SER A 279 -8.60 7.07 21.35
CA SER A 279 -8.14 7.03 19.95
C SER A 279 -6.63 6.76 19.87
N ARG A 280 -6.24 5.84 18.99
CA ARG A 280 -4.85 5.43 18.79
C ARG A 280 -4.45 5.53 17.32
N VAL A 281 -3.16 5.80 17.09
CA VAL A 281 -2.63 6.13 15.77
C VAL A 281 -2.61 4.89 14.86
N TRP A 282 -2.24 3.74 15.41
CA TRP A 282 -2.18 2.47 14.68
C TRP A 282 -3.55 2.00 14.19
N GLU A 283 -4.55 2.06 15.05
CA GLU A 283 -5.94 1.70 14.80
C GLU A 283 -6.53 2.66 13.76
N THR A 284 -6.23 3.96 13.86
CA THR A 284 -6.61 4.93 12.83
C THR A 284 -5.97 4.59 11.47
N ALA A 285 -4.68 4.25 11.44
CA ALA A 285 -3.99 3.89 10.20
C ALA A 285 -4.53 2.60 9.58
N SER A 286 -4.95 1.63 10.40
CA SER A 286 -5.54 0.36 9.95
C SER A 286 -7.00 0.54 9.47
N ALA A 287 -7.79 1.36 10.16
CA ALA A 287 -9.20 1.59 9.87
C ALA A 287 -9.43 2.26 8.51
N ILE A 288 -8.59 3.23 8.13
CA ILE A 288 -8.74 4.01 6.90
C ILE A 288 -8.79 3.13 5.64
N PRO A 289 -7.79 2.28 5.33
CA PRO A 289 -7.86 1.41 4.16
C PRO A 289 -9.00 0.39 4.23
N ALA A 290 -9.33 -0.11 5.43
CA ALA A 290 -10.42 -1.05 5.63
C ALA A 290 -11.78 -0.45 5.29
N LEU A 291 -12.12 0.73 5.83
CA LEU A 291 -13.38 1.43 5.52
C LEU A 291 -13.48 1.86 4.06
N LEU A 292 -12.34 2.11 3.41
CA LEU A 292 -12.26 2.35 1.96
C LEU A 292 -12.34 1.07 1.13
N ASN A 293 -12.42 -0.10 1.76
CA ASN A 293 -12.41 -1.43 1.15
C ASN A 293 -11.21 -1.64 0.21
N LYS A 294 -10.04 -1.16 0.63
CA LYS A 294 -8.79 -1.21 -0.12
C LYS A 294 -7.83 -2.22 0.53
N PRO A 295 -7.57 -3.39 -0.12
CA PRO A 295 -6.59 -4.35 0.37
C PRO A 295 -5.17 -3.83 0.18
N TRP A 296 -4.19 -4.45 0.84
CA TRP A 296 -2.77 -4.13 0.67
C TRP A 296 -2.26 -4.27 -0.78
N LEU A 297 -1.10 -3.66 -1.05
CA LEU A 297 -0.60 -3.32 -2.40
C LEU A 297 -1.33 -2.13 -3.06
N ILE A 298 -1.69 -1.14 -2.24
CA ILE A 298 -2.30 0.12 -2.66
C ILE A 298 -1.23 1.05 -3.22
N ARG A 299 -1.58 1.85 -4.23
CA ARG A 299 -0.82 3.04 -4.63
C ARG A 299 -1.74 4.24 -4.57
N TYR A 300 -1.24 5.38 -4.08
CA TYR A 300 -2.01 6.62 -4.19
C TYR A 300 -2.32 6.86 -5.68
N ARG A 301 -3.57 7.16 -6.01
CA ARG A 301 -3.92 7.60 -7.36
C ARG A 301 -3.79 9.12 -7.37
N SER A 302 -2.91 9.66 -8.22
CA SER A 302 -2.82 11.11 -8.35
C SER A 302 -4.20 11.64 -8.72
N ALA A 303 -4.63 12.70 -8.04
CA ALA A 303 -5.88 13.38 -8.33
C ALA A 303 -5.93 13.93 -9.77
N LEU A 304 -4.80 13.94 -10.48
CA LEU A 304 -4.70 14.37 -11.87
C LEU A 304 -3.95 13.32 -12.71
N SER A 305 -4.59 12.81 -13.75
CA SER A 305 -3.94 11.93 -14.73
C SER A 305 -3.69 12.66 -16.04
N ILE A 306 -2.67 12.26 -16.78
CA ILE A 306 -2.38 12.75 -18.13
C ILE A 306 -2.04 11.57 -19.05
N ASN A 307 -2.59 11.61 -20.27
CA ASN A 307 -2.41 10.65 -21.35
C ASN A 307 -2.38 11.39 -22.70
N ALA A 308 -2.00 10.66 -23.74
CA ALA A 308 -1.99 11.11 -25.12
C ALA A 308 -2.61 10.05 -26.01
N SER A 309 -3.22 10.50 -27.10
CA SER A 309 -3.74 9.63 -28.17
C SER A 309 -2.63 8.83 -28.85
N LYS A 310 -1.41 9.39 -28.96
CA LYS A 310 -0.22 8.72 -29.50
C LYS A 310 1.03 9.14 -28.72
N LYS A 311 2.02 8.24 -28.62
CA LYS A 311 3.32 8.49 -27.97
C LYS A 311 4.50 8.60 -28.96
N LEU A 312 4.27 8.25 -30.22
CA LEU A 312 5.18 8.39 -31.34
C LEU A 312 4.45 9.20 -32.41
N LEU A 313 5.08 10.27 -32.89
CA LEU A 313 4.48 11.26 -33.80
C LEU A 313 5.49 11.68 -34.86
N LYS A 314 5.01 12.07 -36.04
CA LYS A 314 5.81 12.77 -37.05
C LYS A 314 5.98 14.25 -36.67
N LYS A 315 7.08 14.90 -37.09
CA LYS A 315 7.24 16.37 -36.99
C LYS A 315 5.99 17.09 -37.52
N GLY A 316 5.47 18.03 -36.75
CA GLY A 316 4.28 18.82 -37.10
C GLY A 316 2.95 18.10 -36.88
N GLN A 317 2.93 16.83 -36.47
CA GLN A 317 1.70 16.10 -36.19
C GLN A 317 1.00 16.64 -34.93
N ARG A 318 -0.33 16.69 -34.98
CA ARG A 318 -1.18 17.02 -33.83
C ARG A 318 -1.40 15.79 -32.96
N VAL A 319 -1.43 15.99 -31.64
CA VAL A 319 -1.74 14.95 -30.66
C VAL A 319 -2.76 15.45 -29.65
N LYS A 320 -3.81 14.65 -29.40
CA LYS A 320 -4.75 14.89 -28.30
C LYS A 320 -4.07 14.51 -27.00
N ILE A 321 -3.85 15.48 -26.12
CA ILE A 321 -3.44 15.30 -24.73
C ILE A 321 -4.68 15.42 -23.86
N PHE A 322 -4.93 14.45 -22.99
CA PHE A 322 -6.13 14.41 -22.18
C PHE A 322 -5.89 13.77 -20.82
N GLY A 323 -6.83 13.91 -19.91
CA GLY A 323 -6.70 13.38 -18.57
C GLY A 323 -7.99 13.42 -17.78
N ARG A 324 -7.91 12.85 -16.58
CA ARG A 324 -8.99 12.82 -15.59
C ARG A 324 -8.58 13.54 -14.32
N ILE A 325 -9.57 14.15 -13.68
CA ILE A 325 -9.49 14.81 -12.39
C ILE A 325 -10.30 13.97 -11.40
N ALA A 326 -9.67 13.47 -10.35
CA ALA A 326 -10.36 12.70 -9.33
C ALA A 326 -11.39 13.57 -8.60
N ASN A 327 -12.57 12.98 -8.34
CA ASN A 327 -13.70 13.60 -7.63
C ASN A 327 -14.32 14.84 -8.30
N GLY A 328 -13.93 15.19 -9.53
CA GLY A 328 -14.38 16.40 -10.21
C GLY A 328 -13.85 17.66 -9.53
N ALA A 329 -13.01 18.43 -10.21
CA ALA A 329 -12.56 19.73 -9.70
C ALA A 329 -12.96 20.85 -10.66
N LYS A 330 -13.38 21.96 -10.07
CA LYS A 330 -13.52 23.24 -10.79
C LYS A 330 -12.19 23.97 -10.76
N GLY A 331 -11.77 24.53 -11.90
CA GLY A 331 -10.55 25.32 -11.96
C GLY A 331 -9.90 25.34 -13.34
N ILE A 332 -8.61 25.66 -13.38
CA ILE A 332 -7.82 25.71 -14.62
C ILE A 332 -6.78 24.59 -14.59
N VAL A 333 -6.94 23.62 -15.49
CA VAL A 333 -5.88 22.65 -15.80
C VAL A 333 -4.86 23.31 -16.72
N THR A 334 -3.59 23.35 -16.31
CA THR A 334 -2.49 23.76 -17.18
C THR A 334 -1.75 22.52 -17.68
N ILE A 335 -1.87 22.21 -18.97
CA ILE A 335 -0.99 21.25 -19.65
C ILE A 335 0.33 21.97 -19.94
N ARG A 336 1.43 21.34 -19.53
CA ARG A 336 2.79 21.83 -19.69
C ARG A 336 3.64 20.77 -20.36
N TYR A 337 4.71 21.22 -21.01
CA TYR A 337 5.67 20.34 -21.65
C TYR A 337 7.10 20.86 -21.50
N LYS A 338 8.09 19.99 -21.63
CA LYS A 338 9.48 20.38 -21.89
C LYS A 338 10.08 19.50 -23.00
N LYS A 339 11.12 20.00 -23.65
CA LYS A 339 11.90 19.27 -24.66
C LYS A 339 13.20 18.77 -24.00
N GLY A 340 13.47 17.47 -24.00
CA GLY A 340 14.65 16.88 -23.37
C GLY A 340 14.84 17.34 -21.91
N ARG A 341 16.02 17.94 -21.62
CA ARG A 341 16.38 18.53 -20.32
C ARG A 341 15.99 20.01 -20.17
N GLY A 342 15.35 20.61 -21.17
CA GLY A 342 14.98 22.03 -21.16
C GLY A 342 13.89 22.41 -20.15
N GLN A 343 13.53 23.69 -20.16
CA GLN A 343 12.56 24.27 -19.23
C GLN A 343 11.10 23.89 -19.54
N TRP A 344 10.26 23.89 -18.50
CA TRP A 344 8.82 23.66 -18.65
C TRP A 344 8.12 24.87 -19.27
N LYS A 345 7.43 24.64 -20.38
CA LYS A 345 6.55 25.59 -21.08
C LYS A 345 5.08 25.22 -20.91
N THR A 346 4.19 26.20 -21.02
CA THR A 346 2.74 25.94 -21.04
C THR A 346 2.33 25.54 -22.46
N ALA A 347 1.65 24.40 -22.61
CA ALA A 347 1.04 23.99 -23.88
C ALA A 347 -0.39 24.54 -24.01
N ARG A 348 -1.19 24.42 -22.94
CA ARG A 348 -2.59 24.85 -22.92
C ARG A 348 -3.07 25.09 -21.50
N ARG A 349 -3.98 26.05 -21.31
CA ARG A 349 -4.81 26.21 -20.11
C ARG A 349 -6.25 25.85 -20.49
N ILE A 350 -6.90 25.04 -19.66
CA ILE A 350 -8.25 24.52 -19.90
C ILE A 350 -9.07 24.79 -18.65
N ARG A 351 -10.12 25.59 -18.77
CA ARG A 351 -11.11 25.72 -17.70
C ARG A 351 -11.91 24.42 -17.65
N VAL A 352 -12.03 23.84 -16.47
CA VAL A 352 -12.70 22.56 -16.25
C VAL A 352 -13.80 22.73 -15.22
N ASN A 353 -14.91 22.06 -15.49
CA ASN A 353 -16.01 21.87 -14.56
C ASN A 353 -16.46 20.41 -14.67
N GLY A 354 -15.65 19.49 -14.12
CA GLY A 354 -15.92 18.07 -14.23
C GLY A 354 -14.67 17.20 -14.07
N SER A 355 -14.80 15.94 -14.46
CA SER A 355 -13.80 14.90 -14.19
C SER A 355 -12.82 14.67 -15.33
N THR A 356 -12.90 15.41 -16.44
CA THR A 356 -12.03 15.23 -17.61
C THR A 356 -11.54 16.55 -18.18
N TYR A 357 -10.43 16.50 -18.91
CA TYR A 357 -9.91 17.61 -19.69
C TYR A 357 -9.16 17.09 -20.91
N GLY A 358 -9.03 17.93 -21.94
CA GLY A 358 -8.18 17.60 -23.08
C GLY A 358 -7.93 18.79 -23.99
N ALA A 359 -6.84 18.71 -24.75
CA ALA A 359 -6.49 19.64 -25.80
C ALA A 359 -5.69 18.95 -26.89
N THR A 360 -5.86 19.43 -28.12
CA THR A 360 -5.02 19.04 -29.25
C THR A 360 -3.82 19.96 -29.33
N ILE A 361 -2.62 19.39 -29.36
CA ILE A 361 -1.35 20.11 -29.35
C ILE A 361 -0.52 19.69 -30.56
N ARG A 362 0.05 20.65 -31.28
CA ARG A 362 0.96 20.40 -32.41
C ARG A 362 2.40 20.40 -31.93
N LEU A 363 3.19 19.40 -32.32
CA LEU A 363 4.62 19.33 -31.97
C LEU A 363 5.46 19.70 -33.19
N ASN A 364 6.02 20.91 -33.20
CA ASN A 364 6.66 21.48 -34.39
C ASN A 364 8.14 21.09 -34.59
N SER A 365 8.73 20.26 -33.72
CA SER A 365 10.15 19.89 -33.81
C SER A 365 10.38 18.43 -33.45
N VAL A 366 11.34 17.79 -34.11
CA VAL A 366 11.85 16.47 -33.72
C VAL A 366 12.46 16.57 -32.33
N ASN A 367 11.85 15.91 -31.35
CA ASN A 367 12.30 15.95 -29.97
C ASN A 367 11.63 14.90 -29.09
N ARG A 368 12.23 14.66 -27.93
CA ARG A 368 11.61 13.97 -26.81
C ARG A 368 10.84 14.99 -25.95
N TYR A 369 9.52 14.98 -26.06
CA TYR A 369 8.65 15.82 -25.27
C TYR A 369 8.26 15.13 -23.97
N VAL A 370 8.29 15.87 -22.87
CA VAL A 370 7.78 15.42 -21.56
C VAL A 370 6.61 16.31 -21.18
N PHE A 371 5.41 15.75 -21.10
CA PHE A 371 4.17 16.42 -20.73
C PHE A 371 3.80 16.19 -19.27
N SER A 372 3.17 17.18 -18.63
CA SER A 372 2.55 17.09 -17.32
C SER A 372 1.40 18.08 -17.22
N ALA A 373 0.37 17.77 -16.44
CA ALA A 373 -0.72 18.68 -16.12
C ALA A 373 -0.63 19.14 -14.66
N LYS A 374 -1.21 20.31 -14.38
CA LYS A 374 -1.44 20.80 -13.01
C LYS A 374 -2.83 21.40 -12.86
N ILE A 375 -3.40 21.31 -11.66
CA ILE A 375 -4.56 22.08 -11.20
C ILE A 375 -4.35 22.43 -9.73
N GLY A 376 -4.36 23.71 -9.38
CA GLY A 376 -3.93 24.16 -8.06
C GLY A 376 -2.53 23.63 -7.69
N SER A 377 -2.42 22.95 -6.54
CA SER A 377 -1.21 22.26 -6.09
C SER A 377 -1.04 20.86 -6.68
N ALA A 378 -2.10 20.25 -7.22
CA ALA A 378 -2.07 18.90 -7.77
C ALA A 378 -1.33 18.87 -9.12
N LYS A 379 -0.51 17.82 -9.31
CA LYS A 379 0.25 17.60 -10.55
C LYS A 379 0.05 16.16 -11.03
N SER A 380 -0.06 16.00 -12.34
CA SER A 380 -0.04 14.67 -12.95
C SER A 380 1.38 14.12 -12.99
N ARG A 381 1.48 12.81 -13.25
CA ARG A 381 2.75 12.21 -13.70
C ARG A 381 3.30 12.93 -14.94
N ALA A 382 4.61 12.80 -15.14
CA ALA A 382 5.23 13.09 -16.43
C ALA A 382 4.89 11.99 -17.43
N MET A 383 4.63 12.36 -18.68
CA MET A 383 4.38 11.46 -19.80
C MET A 383 5.30 11.83 -20.95
N VAL A 384 5.96 10.84 -21.54
CA VAL A 384 6.87 11.05 -22.68
C VAL A 384 6.13 10.84 -24.00
N ILE A 385 6.37 11.73 -24.96
CA ILE A 385 5.99 11.61 -26.36
C ILE A 385 7.23 11.90 -27.20
N ASN A 386 7.56 11.01 -28.13
CA ASN A 386 8.64 11.21 -29.08
C ASN A 386 8.05 11.73 -30.40
N SER A 387 8.54 12.87 -30.84
CA SER A 387 8.32 13.39 -32.19
C SER A 387 9.56 13.05 -33.00
N LYS A 388 9.41 12.21 -34.02
CA LYS A 388 10.46 11.83 -34.95
C LYS A 388 10.20 12.43 -36.32
#